data_AF-A0A354IAN7-F1
#
_entry.id   AF-A0A354IAN7-F1
#
_cell.length_a   1.000
_cell.length_b   1.000
_cell.length_c   1.000
_cell.angle_alpha   90.00
_cell.angle_beta   90.00
_cell.angle_gamma   90.00
#
_symmetry.space_group_name_H-M   'P 1'
#
loop_
_entity.id
_entity.type
_entity.pdbx_description
1 polymer ?
#
loop_
_entity_poly.entity_id
_entity_poly.type
_entity_poly.pdbx_seq_one_letter_code
_entity_poly.pdbx_strand_id
1 'polypeptide(L)'
;RMLLSGKKLTVAELMGRYRVGRKSISRDFEVIGEELPVVSKQGFNGGYFLMDGVGKYQNSLSKEQLECLEKLAVSCAAEDRATVLSIIHEFGPYCEKLT
;
A
#
# COMPACT_ATOMS: atom_id res chain seq x y z
N ARG A 1 8.75 -5.39 3.65
CA ARG A 1 7.48 -4.83 4.15
C ARG A 1 7.69 -3.68 5.16
N MET A 2 8.66 -2.77 4.92
CA MET A 2 8.93 -1.67 5.85
C MET A 2 7.86 -0.56 5.74
N LEU A 3 7.50 -0.14 4.52
CA LEU A 3 6.43 0.84 4.28
C LEU A 3 5.08 0.34 4.82
N LEU A 4 4.71 -0.89 4.43
CA LEU A 4 3.49 -1.56 4.90
C LEU A 4 3.41 -1.76 6.42
N SER A 5 4.52 -1.62 7.15
CA SER A 5 4.49 -1.67 8.62
C SER A 5 4.08 -0.35 9.28
N GLY A 6 3.68 0.66 8.49
CA GLY A 6 3.34 2.00 8.97
C GLY A 6 4.56 2.83 9.39
N LYS A 7 5.77 2.36 9.08
CA LYS A 7 7.01 3.04 9.45
C LYS A 7 7.37 4.09 8.40
N LYS A 8 7.72 5.29 8.89
CA LYS A 8 8.44 6.27 8.09
C LYS A 8 9.88 5.83 7.88
N LEU A 9 10.33 5.92 6.63
CA LEU A 9 11.66 5.50 6.20
C LEU A 9 12.45 6.70 5.71
N THR A 10 13.58 6.97 6.34
CA THR A 10 14.47 8.03 5.87
C THR A 10 15.39 7.50 4.77
N VAL A 11 15.80 8.39 3.86
CA VAL A 11 16.78 8.05 2.82
C VAL A 11 18.09 7.53 3.44
N ALA A 12 18.54 8.13 4.55
CA ALA A 12 19.79 7.75 5.19
C ALA A 12 19.76 6.32 5.74
N GLU A 13 18.66 5.93 6.41
CA GLU A 13 18.46 4.56 6.91
C GLU A 13 18.47 3.54 5.77
N LEU A 14 17.79 3.87 4.67
CA LEU A 14 17.70 2.98 3.50
C LEU A 14 19.04 2.85 2.78
N MET A 15 19.78 3.95 2.60
CA MET A 15 21.13 3.93 2.03
C MET A 15 22.06 3.04 2.87
N GLY A 16 22.04 3.18 4.20
CA GLY A 16 22.86 2.36 5.10
C GLY A 16 22.49 0.88 5.05
N ARG A 17 21.19 0.58 5.01
CA ARG A 17 20.67 -0.80 5.01
C ARG A 17 20.96 -1.54 3.70
N TYR A 18 20.72 -0.88 2.57
CA TYR A 18 20.80 -1.50 1.24
C TYR A 18 22.12 -1.22 0.52
N ARG A 19 23.00 -0.38 1.09
CA ARG A 19 24.28 0.04 0.51
C ARG A 19 24.14 0.66 -0.89
N VAL A 20 23.10 1.44 -1.09
CA VAL A 20 22.81 2.14 -2.36
C VAL A 20 22.86 3.65 -2.19
N GLY A 21 22.95 4.37 -3.30
CA GLY A 21 22.93 5.82 -3.32
C GLY A 21 21.52 6.41 -3.17
N ARG A 22 21.45 7.69 -2.78
CA ARG A 22 20.19 8.47 -2.68
C ARG A 22 19.34 8.39 -3.95
N LYS A 23 19.97 8.47 -5.13
CA LYS A 23 19.28 8.46 -6.43
C LYS A 23 18.56 7.12 -6.67
N SER A 24 19.18 6.00 -6.29
CA SER A 24 18.56 4.67 -6.39
C SER A 24 17.31 4.60 -5.52
N ILE A 25 17.41 4.99 -4.24
CA ILE A 25 16.26 5.03 -3.34
C ILE A 25 15.14 5.91 -3.89
N SER A 26 15.47 7.10 -4.39
CA SER A 26 14.43 8.03 -4.89
C SER A 26 13.70 7.46 -6.10
N ARG A 27 14.42 6.85 -7.05
CA ARG A 27 13.83 6.18 -8.21
C ARG A 27 12.94 5.00 -7.82
N ASP A 28 13.40 4.17 -6.88
CA ASP A 28 12.60 3.04 -6.41
C ASP A 28 11.28 3.54 -5.78
N PHE A 29 11.32 4.66 -5.07
CA PHE A 29 10.13 5.28 -4.48
C PHE A 29 9.21 5.97 -5.48
N GLU A 30 9.73 6.45 -6.63
CA GLU A 30 8.90 6.89 -7.75
C GLU A 30 8.07 5.72 -8.28
N VAL A 31 8.71 4.56 -8.54
CA VAL A 31 8.02 3.35 -9.03
C VAL A 31 7.03 2.82 -7.98
N ILE A 32 7.40 2.74 -6.71
CA ILE A 32 6.48 2.30 -5.65
C ILE A 32 5.28 3.26 -5.53
N GLY A 33 5.50 4.56 -5.76
CA GLY A 33 4.46 5.58 -5.74
C GLY A 33 3.39 5.40 -6.84
N GLU A 34 3.67 4.62 -7.89
CA GLU A 34 2.70 4.30 -8.94
C GLU A 34 1.63 3.29 -8.46
N GLU A 35 1.96 2.45 -7.46
CA GLU A 35 1.08 1.38 -6.96
C GLU A 35 0.58 1.60 -5.53
N LEU A 36 1.30 2.42 -4.75
CA LEU A 36 1.01 2.70 -3.37
C LEU A 36 1.00 4.22 -3.14
N PRO A 37 0.08 4.75 -2.33
CA PRO A 37 0.01 6.17 -2.01
C PRO A 37 1.14 6.54 -1.02
N VAL A 38 2.36 6.60 -1.55
CA VAL A 38 3.55 6.98 -0.79
C VAL A 38 3.63 8.50 -0.70
N VAL A 39 3.71 9.00 0.52
CA VAL A 39 4.00 10.40 0.81
C VAL A 39 5.50 10.59 0.97
N SER A 40 6.05 11.58 0.26
CA SER A 40 7.43 12.03 0.39
C SER A 40 7.47 13.38 1.11
N LYS A 41 8.13 13.43 2.27
CA LYS A 41 8.35 14.68 3.02
C LYS A 41 9.82 15.06 3.02
N GLN A 42 10.14 16.25 2.52
CA GLN A 42 11.50 16.80 2.54
C GLN A 42 11.81 17.50 3.89
N GLY A 43 13.09 17.65 4.21
CA GLY A 43 13.58 18.41 5.37
C GLY A 43 13.84 17.58 6.63
N PHE A 44 14.05 18.27 7.75
CA PHE A 44 14.31 17.63 9.05
C PHE A 44 13.13 16.75 9.46
N ASN A 45 13.40 15.51 9.86
CA ASN A 45 12.39 14.48 10.14
C ASN A 45 11.52 14.09 8.92
N GLY A 46 12.00 14.36 7.70
CA GLY A 46 11.41 13.90 6.44
C GLY A 46 11.59 12.40 6.19
N GLY A 47 11.20 11.93 5.00
CA GLY A 47 11.25 10.53 4.60
C GLY A 47 10.03 10.09 3.80
N TYR A 48 9.96 8.79 3.53
CA TYR A 48 8.87 8.13 2.81
C TYR A 48 7.98 7.35 3.76
N PHE A 49 6.68 7.45 3.62
CA PHE A 49 5.68 6.73 4.40
C PHE A 49 4.41 6.55 3.57
N LEU A 50 3.55 5.61 3.95
CA LEU A 50 2.24 5.47 3.32
C LEU A 50 1.29 6.55 3.86
N MET A 51 0.37 7.02 3.02
CA MET A 51 -0.74 7.86 3.45
C MET A 51 -1.53 7.18 4.58
N ASP A 52 -2.08 7.97 5.51
CA ASP A 52 -2.88 7.44 6.61
C ASP A 52 -4.07 6.64 6.07
N GLY A 53 -4.35 5.50 6.69
CA GLY A 53 -5.45 4.60 6.31
C GLY A 53 -5.06 3.47 5.35
N VAL A 54 -3.84 3.45 4.82
CA VAL A 54 -3.35 2.32 4.01
C VAL A 54 -3.06 1.12 4.92
N GLY A 55 -3.80 0.04 4.74
CA GLY A 55 -3.65 -1.18 5.53
C GLY A 55 -2.28 -1.85 5.31
N LYS A 56 -1.75 -2.50 6.35
CA LYS A 56 -0.51 -3.31 6.27
C LYS A 56 -0.56 -4.41 5.21
N TYR A 57 -1.77 -4.82 4.82
CA TYR A 57 -2.01 -5.90 3.88
C TYR A 57 -2.66 -5.40 2.57
N GLN A 58 -2.69 -4.09 2.33
CA GLN A 58 -3.16 -3.54 1.05
C GLN A 58 -2.35 -4.12 -0.11
N ASN A 59 -2.99 -4.34 -1.27
CA ASN A 59 -2.38 -4.95 -2.46
C ASN A 59 -1.81 -6.37 -2.21
N SER A 60 -2.36 -7.15 -1.27
CA SER A 60 -1.87 -8.52 -0.99
C SER A 60 -2.67 -9.62 -1.67
N LEU A 61 -3.87 -9.33 -2.17
CA LEU A 61 -4.64 -10.27 -2.98
C LEU A 61 -3.99 -10.47 -4.35
N SER A 62 -3.86 -11.72 -4.78
CA SER A 62 -3.56 -12.01 -6.18
C SER A 62 -4.73 -11.59 -7.07
N LYS A 63 -4.46 -11.46 -8.37
CA LYS A 63 -5.50 -11.16 -9.37
C LYS A 63 -6.63 -12.21 -9.32
N GLU A 64 -6.28 -13.48 -9.25
CA GLU A 64 -7.25 -14.59 -9.18
C GLU A 64 -8.08 -14.54 -7.88
N GLN A 65 -7.45 -14.18 -6.75
CA GLN A 65 -8.15 -14.02 -5.47
C GLN A 65 -9.14 -12.85 -5.52
N LEU A 66 -8.72 -11.71 -6.08
CA LEU A 66 -9.57 -10.53 -6.25
C LEU A 66 -10.78 -10.85 -7.15
N GLU A 67 -10.54 -11.43 -8.32
CA GLU A 67 -11.62 -11.81 -9.25
C GLU A 67 -12.60 -12.81 -8.64
N CYS A 68 -12.12 -13.74 -7.82
CA CYS A 68 -12.96 -14.68 -7.08
C CYS A 68 -13.86 -13.96 -6.07
N LEU A 69 -13.28 -13.07 -5.27
CA LEU A 69 -14.03 -12.30 -4.26
C LEU A 69 -15.04 -11.35 -4.91
N GLU A 70 -14.69 -10.71 -6.03
CA GLU A 70 -15.61 -9.85 -6.80
C GLU A 70 -16.83 -10.63 -7.30
N LYS A 71 -16.63 -11.85 -7.84
CA LYS A 71 -17.73 -12.73 -8.25
C LYS A 71 -18.62 -13.11 -7.07
N LEU A 72 -18.02 -13.45 -5.93
CA LEU A 72 -18.75 -13.80 -4.71
C LEU A 72 -19.58 -12.62 -4.18
N ALA A 73 -19.02 -11.41 -4.21
CA ALA A 73 -19.71 -10.19 -3.76
C ALA A 73 -20.99 -9.90 -4.56
N VAL A 74 -21.09 -10.37 -5.81
CA VAL A 74 -22.30 -10.23 -6.64
C VAL A 74 -23.36 -11.29 -6.28
N SER A 75 -22.95 -12.49 -5.88
CA SER A 75 -23.85 -13.62 -5.59
C SER A 75 -24.30 -13.73 -4.13
N CYS A 76 -23.60 -13.10 -3.20
CA CYS A 76 -23.85 -13.23 -1.76
C CYS A 76 -25.04 -12.38 -1.26
N ALA A 77 -25.70 -12.87 -0.21
CA ALA A 77 -26.68 -12.10 0.56
C ALA A 77 -26.01 -10.90 1.28
N ALA A 78 -26.80 -9.96 1.78
CA ALA A 78 -26.31 -8.65 2.26
C ALA A 78 -25.18 -8.73 3.31
N GLU A 79 -25.27 -9.66 4.27
CA GLU A 79 -24.28 -9.82 5.35
C GLU A 79 -22.95 -10.39 4.84
N ASP A 80 -23.01 -11.47 4.07
CA ASP A 80 -21.83 -12.09 3.46
C ASP A 80 -21.17 -11.14 2.45
N ARG A 81 -21.97 -10.43 1.66
CA ARG A 81 -21.49 -9.42 0.70
C ARG A 81 -20.72 -8.30 1.42
N ALA A 82 -21.22 -7.81 2.55
CA ALA A 82 -20.52 -6.79 3.33
C ALA A 82 -19.15 -7.30 3.82
N THR A 83 -19.09 -8.55 4.27
CA THR A 83 -17.83 -9.18 4.70
C THR A 83 -16.84 -9.32 3.54
N VAL A 84 -17.29 -9.80 2.38
CA VAL A 84 -16.44 -9.93 1.18
C VAL A 84 -15.92 -8.56 0.73
N LEU A 85 -16.76 -7.53 0.71
CA LEU A 85 -16.34 -6.16 0.37
C LEU A 85 -15.33 -5.61 1.38
N SER A 86 -15.47 -5.93 2.67
CA SER A 86 -14.48 -5.56 3.69
C SER A 86 -13.12 -6.21 3.42
N ILE A 87 -13.09 -7.48 3.02
CA ILE A 87 -11.85 -8.18 2.65
C ILE A 87 -11.21 -7.52 1.42
N ILE A 88 -11.99 -7.25 0.37
CA ILE A 88 -11.48 -6.57 -0.83
C ILE A 88 -10.92 -5.19 -0.45
N HIS A 89 -11.60 -4.43 0.41
CA HIS A 89 -11.14 -3.12 0.83
C HIS A 89 -9.82 -3.18 1.63
N GLU A 90 -9.69 -4.13 2.56
CA GLU A 90 -8.51 -4.25 3.42
C GLU A 90 -7.28 -4.87 2.72
N PHE A 91 -7.51 -5.80 1.80
CA PHE A 91 -6.45 -6.62 1.21
C PHE A 91 -6.25 -6.40 -0.30
N GLY A 92 -7.24 -5.84 -1.00
CA GLY A 92 -7.23 -5.59 -2.43
C GLY A 92 -6.50 -4.31 -2.82
N PRO A 93 -6.64 -3.87 -4.08
CA PRO A 93 -6.00 -2.67 -4.57
C PRO A 93 -6.32 -1.44 -3.73
N TYR A 94 -5.33 -0.59 -3.47
CA TYR A 94 -5.62 0.71 -2.87
C TYR A 94 -6.56 1.47 -3.82
N CYS A 95 -7.78 1.71 -3.37
CA CYS A 95 -8.68 2.68 -3.99
C CYS A 95 -8.73 3.87 -3.05
N GLU A 96 -8.22 5.02 -3.51
CA GLU A 96 -8.47 6.28 -2.83
C GLU A 96 -9.99 6.42 -2.72
N LYS A 97 -10.51 6.48 -1.49
CA LYS A 97 -11.91 6.84 -1.31
C LYS A 97 -12.04 8.25 -1.86
N LEU A 98 -12.65 8.38 -3.04
CA LEU A 98 -13.28 9.63 -3.47
C LEU A 98 -14.24 10.01 -2.35
N THR A 99 -13.76 10.91 -1.50
CA THR A 99 -14.51 11.45 -0.36
C THR A 99 -15.46 12.52 -0.85
#